data_AF-W5T311-F1
#
_entry.id   AF-W5T311-F1
#
_cell.length_a   1.000
_cell.length_b   1.000
_cell.length_c   1.000
_cell.angle_alpha   90.00
_cell.angle_beta   90.00
_cell.angle_gamma   90.00
#
_symmetry.space_group_name_H-M   'P 1'
#
loop_
_entity.id
_entity.type
_entity.pdbx_description
1 polymer ?
#
loop_
_entity_poly.entity_id
_entity_poly.type
_entity_poly.pdbx_seq_one_letter_code
_entity_poly.pdbx_strand_id
1 'polypeptide(L)'
;MANGDGPKALIHNAQAGAGDAAKLVGEASKADPWAMIDKIKNAKATAPAANSEVGVLATATNGNNAAGSAVTNADLAAAVALKAITKGGKFTQPDNNEGGAVKAAAVSAVNKALGVLDFIIRKIVSSNLDKIREAVKGMQYSETTTEATESSTTTQPAVIK
;
A
#
# COMPACT_ATOMS: atom_id res chain seq x y z
N MET A 1 -11.36 1.10 -13.49
CA MET A 1 -12.13 1.71 -14.61
C MET A 1 -11.17 2.52 -15.46
N ALA A 2 -11.45 2.66 -16.76
CA ALA A 2 -10.73 3.60 -17.61
C ALA A 2 -10.93 5.02 -17.04
N ASN A 3 -9.85 5.78 -16.92
CA ASN A 3 -9.92 7.17 -16.50
C ASN A 3 -10.53 7.97 -17.65
N GLY A 4 -11.80 8.38 -17.54
CA GLY A 4 -12.59 8.96 -18.64
C GLY A 4 -12.11 10.36 -19.08
N ASP A 5 -10.92 10.42 -19.67
CA ASP A 5 -10.17 11.66 -19.96
C ASP A 5 -10.03 12.56 -18.72
N GLY A 6 -9.92 11.94 -17.53
CA GLY A 6 -9.66 12.60 -16.26
C GLY A 6 -8.43 13.50 -16.33
N PRO A 7 -8.31 14.47 -15.40
CA PRO A 7 -7.50 15.68 -15.59
C PRO A 7 -6.14 15.33 -16.19
N LYS A 8 -5.82 15.97 -17.33
CA LYS A 8 -4.48 15.98 -17.93
C LYS A 8 -3.53 16.22 -16.78
N ALA A 9 -2.74 15.22 -16.45
CA ALA A 9 -2.25 15.06 -15.10
C ALA A 9 -1.68 16.37 -14.54
N LEU A 10 -2.10 16.72 -13.31
CA LEU A 10 -1.52 17.81 -12.48
C LEU A 10 -0.04 17.54 -12.10
N ILE A 11 0.65 16.82 -12.97
CA ILE A 11 1.98 16.28 -12.89
C ILE A 11 2.93 17.05 -13.85
N HIS A 12 2.39 17.76 -14.87
CA HIS A 12 3.19 18.45 -15.89
C HIS A 12 3.04 19.97 -15.80
N ASN A 13 4.16 20.70 -15.88
CA ASN A 13 4.36 22.13 -15.57
C ASN A 13 3.49 23.19 -16.31
N ALA A 14 2.46 22.83 -17.08
CA ALA A 14 1.53 23.79 -17.69
C ALA A 14 0.31 24.05 -16.79
N GLN A 15 -0.07 25.33 -16.59
CA GLN A 15 -1.19 25.72 -15.74
C GLN A 15 -2.43 24.85 -16.02
N ALA A 16 -2.96 24.20 -14.98
CA ALA A 16 -4.18 23.41 -15.13
C ALA A 16 -5.36 24.33 -15.44
N GLY A 17 -6.30 23.87 -16.25
CA GLY A 17 -7.51 24.65 -16.55
C GLY A 17 -8.44 24.70 -15.34
N ALA A 18 -9.34 25.69 -15.32
CA ALA A 18 -10.40 25.77 -14.33
C ALA A 18 -11.18 24.45 -14.22
N GLY A 19 -11.35 23.94 -13.00
CA GLY A 19 -12.07 22.71 -12.68
C GLY A 19 -11.25 21.42 -12.79
N ASP A 20 -10.00 21.47 -13.26
CA ASP A 20 -9.17 20.26 -13.37
C ASP A 20 -8.77 19.71 -11.99
N ALA A 21 -8.59 20.57 -10.99
CA ALA A 21 -8.35 20.13 -9.62
C ALA A 21 -9.58 19.41 -9.02
N ALA A 22 -10.79 19.88 -9.31
CA ALA A 22 -12.02 19.23 -8.88
C ALA A 22 -12.21 17.86 -9.56
N LYS A 23 -11.92 17.76 -10.86
CA LYS A 23 -11.90 16.47 -11.58
C LYS A 23 -10.86 15.53 -10.99
N LEU A 24 -9.69 16.01 -10.56
CA LEU A 24 -8.66 15.19 -9.92
C LEU A 24 -9.19 14.55 -8.63
N VAL A 25 -9.84 15.33 -7.79
CA VAL A 25 -10.49 14.83 -6.57
C VAL A 25 -11.52 13.77 -6.93
N GLY A 26 -12.39 14.05 -7.91
CA GLY A 26 -13.40 13.12 -8.41
C GLY A 26 -12.81 11.79 -8.87
N GLU A 27 -11.83 11.80 -9.77
CA GLU A 27 -11.23 10.59 -10.33
C GLU A 27 -10.36 9.83 -9.31
N ALA A 28 -9.62 10.53 -8.44
CA ALA A 28 -8.83 9.90 -7.38
C ALA A 28 -9.72 9.26 -6.29
N SER A 29 -10.92 9.81 -6.06
CA SER A 29 -11.87 9.23 -5.11
C SER A 29 -12.40 7.86 -5.55
N LYS A 30 -12.51 7.62 -6.87
CA LYS A 30 -12.97 6.35 -7.46
C LYS A 30 -11.90 5.25 -7.44
N ALA A 31 -10.65 5.60 -7.14
CA ALA A 31 -9.55 4.63 -7.17
C ALA A 31 -9.71 3.58 -6.06
N ASP A 32 -9.59 2.31 -6.47
CA ASP A 32 -9.54 1.16 -5.57
C ASP A 32 -8.17 1.12 -4.85
N PRO A 33 -8.15 1.14 -3.51
CA PRO A 33 -6.90 1.17 -2.74
C PRO A 33 -5.99 -0.05 -2.93
N TRP A 34 -6.54 -1.24 -3.18
CA TRP A 34 -5.74 -2.45 -3.44
C TRP A 34 -5.04 -2.37 -4.79
N ALA A 35 -5.76 -1.96 -5.83
CA ALA A 35 -5.20 -1.69 -7.13
C ALA A 35 -4.12 -0.60 -7.05
N MET A 36 -4.30 0.44 -6.24
CA MET A 36 -3.27 1.47 -6.04
C MET A 36 -1.96 0.90 -5.51
N ILE A 37 -1.99 0.04 -4.49
CA ILE A 37 -0.76 -0.57 -3.95
C ILE A 37 -0.10 -1.50 -4.95
N ASP A 38 -0.87 -2.29 -5.71
CA ASP A 38 -0.32 -3.11 -6.78
C ASP A 38 0.39 -2.26 -7.86
N LYS A 39 -0.24 -1.15 -8.26
CA LYS A 39 0.36 -0.22 -9.21
C LYS A 39 1.61 0.49 -8.67
N ILE A 40 1.62 0.88 -7.39
CA ILE A 40 2.78 1.50 -6.73
C ILE A 40 3.93 0.50 -6.65
N LYS A 41 3.65 -0.76 -6.26
CA LYS A 41 4.65 -1.83 -6.20
C LYS A 41 5.36 -2.06 -7.54
N ASN A 42 4.61 -1.96 -8.63
CA ASN A 42 5.10 -2.21 -9.99
C ASN A 42 5.57 -0.92 -10.71
N ALA A 43 5.56 0.24 -10.03
CA ALA A 43 5.85 1.52 -10.64
C ALA A 43 7.30 1.62 -11.12
N LYS A 44 7.49 2.00 -12.39
CA LYS A 44 8.81 2.25 -12.99
C LYS A 44 8.93 3.70 -13.44
N ALA A 45 10.00 4.36 -13.03
CA ALA A 45 10.35 5.69 -13.52
C ALA A 45 11.11 5.55 -14.84
N THR A 46 10.43 5.82 -15.96
CA THR A 46 11.04 5.91 -17.29
C THR A 46 10.73 7.29 -17.91
N ALA A 47 11.15 7.51 -19.15
CA ALA A 47 10.88 8.77 -19.85
C ALA A 47 9.36 9.00 -20.03
N PRO A 48 8.86 10.25 -19.90
CA PRO A 48 7.44 10.57 -20.05
C PRO A 48 6.86 10.16 -21.42
N ALA A 49 5.69 9.49 -21.41
CA ALA A 49 4.93 9.14 -22.61
C ALA A 49 3.41 9.33 -22.39
N ALA A 50 2.61 9.29 -23.45
CA ALA A 50 1.14 9.22 -23.32
C ALA A 50 0.72 7.86 -22.73
N ASN A 51 -0.41 7.81 -22.01
CA ASN A 51 -0.92 6.58 -21.36
C ASN A 51 0.10 5.92 -20.41
N SER A 52 0.82 6.76 -19.68
CA SER A 52 1.91 6.33 -18.82
C SER A 52 1.41 5.60 -17.57
N GLU A 53 2.23 4.66 -17.09
CA GLU A 53 2.05 4.00 -15.80
C GLU A 53 2.49 4.90 -14.64
N VAL A 54 2.16 4.49 -13.41
CA VAL A 54 2.34 5.26 -12.16
C VAL A 54 3.71 5.89 -12.00
N GLY A 55 4.79 5.14 -12.26
CA GLY A 55 6.15 5.65 -12.00
C GLY A 55 6.53 6.77 -12.95
N VAL A 56 6.24 6.60 -14.24
CA VAL A 56 6.46 7.61 -15.28
C VAL A 56 5.65 8.86 -14.98
N LEU A 57 4.37 8.68 -14.61
CA LEU A 57 3.53 9.78 -14.17
C LEU A 57 4.13 10.48 -12.94
N ALA A 58 4.47 9.76 -11.87
CA ALA A 58 4.99 10.39 -10.65
C ALA A 58 6.28 11.22 -10.89
N THR A 59 7.18 10.72 -11.75
CA THR A 59 8.47 11.38 -12.05
C THR A 59 8.43 12.33 -13.23
N ALA A 60 7.34 12.38 -14.00
CA ALA A 60 7.28 13.24 -15.16
C ALA A 60 7.53 14.70 -14.76
N THR A 61 8.47 15.31 -15.48
CA THR A 61 8.83 16.73 -15.42
C THR A 61 8.93 17.21 -16.87
N ASN A 62 8.35 18.39 -17.16
CA ASN A 62 8.51 19.10 -18.44
C ASN A 62 8.04 18.39 -19.73
N GLY A 63 6.97 17.59 -19.71
CA GLY A 63 6.36 17.00 -20.92
C GLY A 63 5.11 17.74 -21.44
N ASN A 64 4.84 17.68 -22.75
CA ASN A 64 3.62 18.22 -23.39
C ASN A 64 2.32 17.68 -22.75
N ASN A 65 1.29 18.53 -22.64
CA ASN A 65 0.00 18.26 -21.96
C ASN A 65 -0.79 17.02 -22.43
N ALA A 66 -0.46 16.45 -23.59
CA ALA A 66 -1.08 15.23 -24.12
C ALA A 66 -0.34 13.94 -23.71
N ALA A 67 0.90 14.06 -23.24
CA ALA A 67 1.74 12.95 -22.80
C ALA A 67 1.68 12.83 -21.27
N GLY A 68 0.55 12.35 -20.73
CA GLY A 68 0.40 12.25 -19.27
C GLY A 68 -0.97 11.79 -18.76
N SER A 69 -1.87 11.30 -19.60
CA SER A 69 -3.12 10.68 -19.14
C SER A 69 -2.82 9.37 -18.42
N ALA A 70 -3.39 9.20 -17.23
CA ALA A 70 -3.39 7.92 -16.55
C ALA A 70 -4.38 6.97 -17.23
N VAL A 71 -4.01 5.69 -17.38
CA VAL A 71 -4.85 4.65 -18.00
C VAL A 71 -6.08 4.35 -17.14
N THR A 72 -5.89 4.28 -15.82
CA THR A 72 -6.97 3.99 -14.88
C THR A 72 -7.00 4.99 -13.72
N ASN A 73 -8.12 5.05 -13.00
CA ASN A 73 -8.23 5.79 -11.75
C ASN A 73 -7.17 5.37 -10.72
N ALA A 74 -6.83 4.07 -10.69
CA ALA A 74 -5.79 3.56 -9.80
C ALA A 74 -4.41 4.06 -10.22
N ASP A 75 -4.09 4.09 -11.52
CA ASP A 75 -2.84 4.66 -12.01
C ASP A 75 -2.74 6.17 -11.68
N LEU A 76 -3.85 6.91 -11.84
CA LEU A 76 -3.91 8.33 -11.50
C LEU A 76 -3.68 8.57 -10.01
N ALA A 77 -4.47 7.91 -9.15
CA ALA A 77 -4.38 8.11 -7.70
C ALA A 77 -3.03 7.61 -7.15
N ALA A 78 -2.50 6.50 -7.66
CA ALA A 78 -1.18 6.01 -7.28
C ALA A 78 -0.07 6.98 -7.72
N ALA A 79 -0.15 7.56 -8.92
CA ALA A 79 0.82 8.55 -9.38
C ALA A 79 0.76 9.83 -8.54
N VAL A 80 -0.45 10.29 -8.20
CA VAL A 80 -0.66 11.42 -7.29
C VAL A 80 -0.07 11.14 -5.91
N ALA A 81 -0.33 9.95 -5.34
CA ALA A 81 0.21 9.55 -4.05
C ALA A 81 1.74 9.49 -4.08
N LEU A 82 2.32 8.84 -5.10
CA LEU A 82 3.76 8.71 -5.25
C LEU A 82 4.43 10.07 -5.48
N LYS A 83 3.85 10.95 -6.29
CA LYS A 83 4.37 12.31 -6.50
C LYS A 83 4.30 13.15 -5.23
N ALA A 84 3.25 13.02 -4.41
CA ALA A 84 3.11 13.74 -3.15
C ALA A 84 4.18 13.34 -2.10
N ILE A 85 4.60 12.08 -2.08
CA ILE A 85 5.61 11.58 -1.12
C ILE A 85 7.04 11.61 -1.66
N THR A 86 7.22 11.72 -2.98
CA THR A 86 8.55 11.77 -3.60
C THR A 86 9.22 13.10 -3.27
N LYS A 87 10.50 13.05 -2.87
CA LYS A 87 11.29 14.25 -2.59
C LYS A 87 11.30 15.18 -3.81
N GLY A 88 10.87 16.42 -3.62
CA GLY A 88 10.80 17.42 -4.68
C GLY A 88 9.63 17.25 -5.65
N GLY A 89 8.71 16.32 -5.37
CA GLY A 89 7.47 16.18 -6.12
C GLY A 89 6.59 17.44 -5.96
N LYS A 90 6.22 18.03 -7.09
CA LYS A 90 5.36 19.21 -7.15
C LYS A 90 4.21 18.95 -8.10
N PHE A 91 3.02 19.38 -7.71
CA PHE A 91 1.90 19.45 -8.62
C PHE A 91 1.95 20.77 -9.37
N THR A 92 1.44 20.75 -10.59
CA THR A 92 1.38 21.95 -11.42
C THR A 92 0.49 23.01 -10.79
N GLN A 93 0.80 24.28 -11.04
CA GLN A 93 -0.03 25.39 -10.60
C GLN A 93 -1.44 25.25 -11.20
N PRO A 94 -2.47 25.02 -10.37
CA PRO A 94 -3.83 25.03 -10.85
C PRO A 94 -4.28 26.47 -11.10
N ASP A 95 -5.46 26.65 -11.68
CA ASP A 95 -6.07 27.97 -11.77
C ASP A 95 -6.27 28.60 -10.36
N ASN A 96 -6.47 29.91 -10.31
CA ASN A 96 -6.53 30.65 -9.05
C ASN A 96 -7.52 30.01 -8.05
N ASN A 97 -7.08 29.86 -6.80
CA ASN A 97 -7.84 29.30 -5.67
C ASN A 97 -8.15 27.79 -5.70
N GLU A 98 -7.59 27.01 -6.65
CA GLU A 98 -7.84 25.56 -6.72
C GLU A 98 -6.78 24.70 -5.99
N GLY A 99 -5.75 25.32 -5.40
CA GLY A 99 -4.68 24.62 -4.67
C GLY A 99 -5.17 23.72 -3.53
N GLY A 100 -6.30 24.09 -2.90
CA GLY A 100 -6.93 23.27 -1.86
C GLY A 100 -7.44 21.92 -2.38
N ALA A 101 -7.98 21.87 -3.60
CA ALA A 101 -8.48 20.65 -4.21
C ALA A 101 -7.33 19.70 -4.60
N VAL A 102 -6.22 20.24 -5.12
CA VAL A 102 -5.01 19.45 -5.41
C VAL A 102 -4.44 18.86 -4.12
N LYS A 103 -4.38 19.65 -3.04
CA LYS A 103 -3.94 19.18 -1.72
C LYS A 103 -4.88 18.08 -1.19
N ALA A 104 -6.18 18.26 -1.30
CA ALA A 104 -7.17 17.27 -0.87
C ALA A 104 -7.03 15.95 -1.64
N ALA A 105 -6.86 16.01 -2.97
CA ALA A 105 -6.62 14.83 -3.80
C ALA A 105 -5.32 14.11 -3.40
N ALA A 106 -4.23 14.87 -3.21
CA ALA A 106 -2.94 14.33 -2.79
C ALA A 106 -3.03 13.63 -1.43
N VAL A 107 -3.58 14.29 -0.41
CA VAL A 107 -3.74 13.74 0.94
C VAL A 107 -4.63 12.49 0.92
N SER A 108 -5.75 12.55 0.22
CA SER A 108 -6.66 11.40 0.09
C SER A 108 -5.98 10.20 -0.57
N ALA A 109 -5.24 10.42 -1.66
CA ALA A 109 -4.55 9.35 -2.36
C ALA A 109 -3.45 8.70 -1.50
N VAL A 110 -2.65 9.51 -0.80
CA VAL A 110 -1.63 9.03 0.14
C VAL A 110 -2.25 8.21 1.26
N ASN A 111 -3.32 8.72 1.90
CA ASN A 111 -3.98 8.03 2.99
C ASN A 111 -4.59 6.68 2.57
N LYS A 112 -5.17 6.60 1.36
CA LYS A 112 -5.67 5.32 0.82
C LYS A 112 -4.56 4.29 0.64
N ALA A 113 -3.43 4.68 0.05
CA ALA A 113 -2.29 3.79 -0.15
C ALA A 113 -1.71 3.32 1.20
N LEU A 114 -1.44 4.25 2.12
CA LEU A 114 -0.89 3.92 3.44
C LEU A 114 -1.86 3.09 4.29
N GLY A 115 -3.17 3.31 4.17
CA GLY A 115 -4.17 2.51 4.88
C GLY A 115 -4.15 1.03 4.47
N VAL A 116 -4.00 0.75 3.17
CA VAL A 116 -3.85 -0.64 2.69
C VAL A 116 -2.50 -1.22 3.10
N LEU A 117 -1.43 -0.43 3.03
CA LEU A 117 -0.11 -0.88 3.47
C LEU A 117 -0.11 -1.28 4.96
N ASP A 118 -0.71 -0.47 5.83
CA ASP A 118 -0.88 -0.78 7.25
C ASP A 118 -1.69 -2.07 7.46
N PHE A 119 -2.80 -2.23 6.73
CA PHE A 119 -3.62 -3.44 6.77
C PHE A 119 -2.82 -4.70 6.38
N ILE A 120 -2.03 -4.63 5.30
CA ILE A 120 -1.19 -5.74 4.83
C ILE A 120 -0.17 -6.12 5.92
N ILE A 121 0.53 -5.13 6.48
CA ILE A 121 1.56 -5.36 7.51
C ILE A 121 0.93 -6.02 8.74
N ARG A 122 -0.20 -5.50 9.24
CA ARG A 122 -0.90 -6.07 10.40
C ARG A 122 -1.32 -7.51 10.17
N LYS A 123 -1.89 -7.81 9.00
CA LYS A 123 -2.33 -9.18 8.67
C LYS A 123 -1.17 -10.17 8.63
N ILE A 124 -0.02 -9.75 8.08
CA ILE A 124 1.20 -10.57 8.05
C ILE A 124 1.73 -10.79 9.48
N VAL A 125 1.83 -9.74 10.29
CA VAL A 125 2.32 -9.84 11.67
C VAL A 125 1.40 -10.74 12.52
N SER A 126 0.08 -10.51 12.51
CA SER A 126 -0.87 -11.32 13.26
C SER A 126 -0.82 -12.80 12.86
N SER A 127 -0.73 -13.12 11.56
CA SER A 127 -0.63 -14.51 11.11
C SER A 127 0.62 -15.23 11.63
N ASN A 128 1.75 -14.52 11.73
CA ASN A 128 2.97 -15.11 12.30
C ASN A 128 2.89 -15.24 13.82
N LEU A 129 2.29 -14.26 14.52
CA LEU A 129 2.06 -14.34 15.96
C LEU A 129 1.10 -15.48 16.33
N ASP A 130 0.07 -15.72 15.53
CA ASP A 130 -0.86 -16.83 15.72
C ASP A 130 -0.13 -18.18 15.59
N LYS A 131 0.76 -18.34 14.59
CA LYS A 131 1.60 -19.55 14.46
C LYS A 131 2.49 -19.77 15.68
N ILE A 132 3.12 -18.72 16.20
CA ILE A 132 3.96 -18.81 17.42
C ILE A 132 3.09 -19.23 18.60
N ARG A 133 1.90 -18.66 18.76
CA ARG A 133 0.97 -19.03 19.83
C ARG A 133 0.60 -20.52 19.79
N GLU A 134 0.30 -21.06 18.61
CA GLU A 134 -0.02 -22.48 18.47
C GLU A 134 1.19 -23.39 18.74
N ALA A 135 2.39 -22.99 18.31
CA ALA A 135 3.61 -23.72 18.65
C ALA A 135 3.88 -23.73 20.17
N VAL A 136 3.70 -22.58 20.85
CA VAL A 136 3.86 -22.46 22.30
C VAL A 136 2.85 -23.34 23.04
N LYS A 137 1.59 -23.38 22.59
CA LYS A 137 0.60 -24.33 23.13
C LYS A 137 1.10 -25.77 22.99
N GLY A 138 1.56 -26.15 21.79
CA GLY A 138 2.06 -27.51 21.53
C GLY A 138 3.24 -27.93 22.41
N MET A 139 4.16 -27.00 22.73
CA MET A 139 5.28 -27.26 23.66
C MET A 139 4.79 -27.49 25.10
N GLN A 140 3.86 -26.67 25.60
CA GLN A 140 3.32 -26.85 26.95
C GLN A 140 2.59 -28.18 27.13
N TYR A 141 2.01 -28.74 26.07
CA TYR A 141 1.38 -30.07 26.13
C TYR A 141 2.37 -31.22 25.94
N SER A 142 3.60 -30.96 25.48
CA SER A 142 4.62 -31.99 25.24
C SER A 142 5.57 -32.20 26.43
N GLU A 143 5.77 -31.19 27.28
CA GLU A 143 6.61 -31.32 28.50
C GLU A 143 5.90 -31.98 29.69
N THR A 144 4.58 -32.15 29.67
CA THR A 144 3.80 -32.74 30.78
C THR A 144 3.60 -34.26 30.72
N THR A 145 4.18 -34.99 29.76
CA THR A 145 3.92 -36.45 29.59
C THR A 145 5.00 -37.37 30.14
N THR A 146 5.92 -36.86 30.97
CA THR A 146 6.94 -37.68 31.63
C THR A 146 7.19 -37.20 33.06
N GLU A 147 6.17 -37.33 33.92
CA GLU A 147 6.44 -37.51 35.35
C GLU A 147 7.04 -38.90 35.56
N ALA A 148 8.17 -38.92 36.27
CA ALA A 148 9.10 -40.03 36.36
C ALA A 148 8.51 -41.30 36.98
N THR A 149 8.91 -42.45 36.43
CA THR A 149 8.77 -43.74 37.10
C THR A 149 9.62 -43.73 38.38
N GLU A 150 8.99 -43.59 39.55
CA GLU A 150 9.65 -43.88 40.83
C GLU A 150 9.84 -45.39 40.95
N SER A 151 11.01 -45.86 40.53
CA SER A 151 11.50 -47.20 40.86
C SER A 151 11.79 -47.26 42.36
N SER A 152 10.86 -47.82 43.14
CA SER A 152 11.12 -48.19 44.53
C SER A 152 11.66 -49.63 44.59
N THR A 153 12.97 -49.77 44.50
CA THR A 153 13.72 -50.95 44.94
C THR A 153 13.97 -50.88 46.44
N THR A 154 13.24 -51.70 47.22
CA THR A 154 13.64 -52.33 48.50
C THR A 154 12.41 -53.15 48.95
N THR A 155 12.41 -54.48 49.02
CA THR A 155 13.16 -55.35 49.95
C THR A 155 13.19 -56.84 49.49
N GLN A 156 14.33 -57.50 49.64
CA GLN A 156 14.57 -58.97 49.66
C GLN A 156 14.60 -59.45 51.15
N PRO A 157 14.45 -60.74 51.58
CA PRO A 157 14.33 -62.04 50.87
C PRO A 157 13.10 -62.92 51.22
N ALA A 158 12.98 -64.01 50.47
CA ALA A 158 12.07 -65.13 50.63
C ALA A 158 12.15 -65.83 52.01
N VAL A 159 11.00 -66.33 52.48
CA VAL A 159 10.94 -67.51 53.34
C VAL A 159 9.87 -68.46 52.79
N ILE A 160 10.32 -69.67 52.44
CA ILE A 160 9.50 -70.83 52.14
C ILE A 160 9.38 -71.61 53.44
N LYS A 161 8.16 -71.85 53.94
CA LYS A 161 7.73 -73.15 54.46
C LYS A 161 6.23 -73.24 54.57
#